data_AF-A0A1Y1KU29-F1
#
_entry.id   AF-A0A1Y1KU29-F1
#
_cell.length_a   1.000
_cell.length_b   1.000
_cell.length_c   1.000
_cell.angle_alpha   90.00
_cell.angle_beta   90.00
_cell.angle_gamma   90.00
#
_symmetry.space_group_name_H-M   'P 1'
#
loop_
_entity.id
_entity.type
_entity.pdbx_description
1 polymer ?
#
loop_
_entity_poly.entity_id
_entity_poly.type
_entity_poly.pdbx_seq_one_letter_code
_entity_poly.pdbx_strand_id
1 'polypeptide(L)'
;VLVESPDILLQGALADELPDLLCQGMANKSTFVADNLILATGKVLLSSPPKSFESIKKIFETLAEVIQPGKPTDSRRLALVVVRTLSRTNMDLVRPHVSLLAAPIFASVRDPVIPVKLAAEAAFVELFNVVDEDSKVFDKFMAGPGADLPANTKRSMADYFKRVAMRLGAQARERREAEGGQGGLGLSNDEQEDEKEIWSVGKLEVAGESFA
;
A
#
# COMPACT_ATOMS: atom_id res chain seq x y z
N VAL A 1 -6.80 14.78 -24.63
CA VAL A 1 -7.99 15.31 -23.92
C VAL A 1 -8.07 14.87 -22.46
N LEU A 2 -8.50 13.66 -22.07
CA LEU A 2 -8.61 13.30 -20.63
C LEU A 2 -7.26 13.21 -19.90
N VAL A 3 -6.21 12.73 -20.58
CA VAL A 3 -4.83 12.74 -20.07
C VAL A 3 -4.28 14.17 -19.89
N GLU A 4 -4.75 15.12 -20.71
CA GLU A 4 -4.26 16.50 -20.75
C GLU A 4 -5.10 17.46 -19.89
N SER A 5 -6.25 17.00 -19.39
CA SER A 5 -7.15 17.80 -18.55
C SER A 5 -7.85 16.92 -17.50
N PRO A 6 -7.09 16.22 -16.64
CA PRO A 6 -7.65 15.33 -15.63
C PRO A 6 -8.54 16.07 -14.62
N ASP A 7 -8.27 17.36 -14.40
CA ASP A 7 -9.06 18.25 -13.54
C ASP A 7 -10.54 18.31 -13.93
N ILE A 8 -10.88 18.12 -15.21
CA ILE A 8 -12.29 18.13 -15.66
C ILE A 8 -13.09 16.97 -15.03
N LEU A 9 -12.44 15.82 -14.81
CA LEU A 9 -13.06 14.68 -14.14
C LEU A 9 -13.02 14.84 -12.61
N LEU A 10 -11.92 15.37 -12.08
CA LEU A 10 -11.66 15.48 -10.63
C LEU A 10 -12.33 16.70 -9.97
N GLN A 11 -12.81 17.67 -10.75
CA GLN A 11 -13.51 18.86 -10.25
C GLN A 11 -15.00 18.89 -10.63
N GLY A 12 -15.49 17.87 -11.34
CA GLY A 12 -16.89 17.73 -11.74
C GLY A 12 -17.69 16.80 -10.81
N ALA A 13 -18.98 16.57 -11.14
CA ALA A 13 -19.86 15.67 -10.37
C ALA A 13 -19.34 14.22 -10.26
N LEU A 14 -18.50 13.79 -11.22
CA LEU A 14 -17.84 12.50 -11.20
C LEU A 14 -16.83 12.36 -10.04
N ALA A 15 -16.31 13.46 -9.51
CA ALA A 15 -15.36 13.43 -8.40
C ALA A 15 -15.98 12.89 -7.10
N ASP A 16 -17.28 13.15 -6.90
CA ASP A 16 -18.01 12.70 -5.71
C ASP A 16 -18.34 11.20 -5.80
N GLU A 17 -18.59 10.68 -7.01
CA GLU A 17 -18.89 9.26 -7.26
C GLU A 17 -17.64 8.40 -7.42
N LEU A 18 -16.49 9.02 -7.76
CA LEU A 18 -15.25 8.33 -8.06
C LEU A 18 -14.78 7.39 -6.93
N PRO A 19 -14.78 7.77 -5.63
CA PRO A 19 -14.38 6.86 -4.56
C PRO A 19 -15.19 5.55 -4.55
N ASP A 20 -16.48 5.64 -4.82
CA ASP A 20 -17.36 4.48 -4.85
C ASP A 20 -17.10 3.59 -6.06
N LEU A 21 -16.87 4.20 -7.23
CA LEU A 21 -16.50 3.48 -8.45
C LEU A 21 -15.15 2.77 -8.29
N LEU A 22 -14.16 3.42 -7.67
CA LEU A 22 -12.86 2.83 -7.35
C LEU A 22 -13.03 1.60 -6.45
N CYS A 23 -13.80 1.71 -5.37
CA CYS A 23 -14.05 0.60 -4.45
C CYS A 23 -14.74 -0.58 -5.15
N GLN A 24 -15.78 -0.32 -5.95
CA GLN A 24 -16.47 -1.35 -6.73
C GLN A 24 -15.52 -2.01 -7.75
N GLY A 25 -14.68 -1.20 -8.39
CA GLY A 25 -13.67 -1.65 -9.35
C GLY A 25 -12.64 -2.59 -8.75
N MET A 26 -12.06 -2.23 -7.60
CA MET A 26 -11.10 -3.08 -6.87
C MET A 26 -11.71 -4.42 -6.41
N ALA A 27 -13.03 -4.44 -6.16
CA ALA A 27 -13.76 -5.66 -5.78
C ALA A 27 -14.25 -6.49 -6.98
N ASN A 28 -13.89 -6.11 -8.22
CA ASN A 28 -14.35 -6.81 -9.42
C ASN A 28 -13.80 -8.25 -9.49
N LYS A 29 -14.59 -9.19 -10.01
CA LYS A 29 -14.18 -10.58 -10.19
C LYS A 29 -13.12 -10.75 -11.29
N SER A 30 -13.10 -9.85 -12.27
CA SER A 30 -12.04 -9.80 -13.27
C SER A 30 -10.81 -9.16 -12.64
N THR A 31 -9.75 -9.96 -12.47
CA THR A 31 -8.46 -9.46 -11.94
C THR A 31 -7.91 -8.33 -12.79
N PHE A 32 -8.08 -8.40 -14.12
CA PHE A 32 -7.72 -7.31 -15.01
C PHE A 32 -8.39 -5.98 -14.62
N VAL A 33 -9.69 -5.98 -14.34
CA VAL A 33 -10.41 -4.78 -13.90
C VAL A 33 -9.94 -4.38 -12.50
N ALA A 34 -9.88 -5.33 -11.57
CA ALA A 34 -9.49 -5.06 -10.18
C ALA A 34 -8.09 -4.43 -10.09
N ASP A 35 -7.09 -5.01 -10.75
CA ASP A 35 -5.69 -4.58 -10.72
C ASP A 35 -5.52 -3.17 -11.31
N ASN A 36 -6.19 -2.88 -12.43
CA ASN A 36 -6.18 -1.54 -13.00
C ASN A 36 -6.86 -0.51 -12.08
N LEU A 37 -7.90 -0.90 -11.36
CA LEU A 37 -8.60 -0.01 -10.44
C LEU A 37 -7.85 0.16 -9.11
N ILE A 38 -7.04 -0.81 -8.68
CA ILE A 38 -6.07 -0.65 -7.58
C ILE A 38 -5.01 0.39 -7.97
N LEU A 39 -4.44 0.29 -9.17
CA LEU A 39 -3.48 1.28 -9.68
C LEU A 39 -4.13 2.66 -9.81
N ALA A 40 -5.34 2.75 -10.37
CA ALA A 40 -6.08 4.01 -10.47
C ALA A 40 -6.35 4.62 -9.08
N THR A 41 -6.68 3.79 -8.09
CA THR A 41 -6.84 4.23 -6.70
C THR A 41 -5.55 4.83 -6.15
N GLY A 42 -4.41 4.17 -6.37
CA GLY A 42 -3.09 4.71 -6.00
C GLY A 42 -2.82 6.08 -6.64
N LYS A 43 -3.06 6.24 -7.94
CA LYS A 43 -2.90 7.53 -8.65
C LYS A 43 -3.78 8.63 -8.06
N VAL A 44 -5.05 8.34 -7.80
CA VAL A 44 -6.00 9.30 -7.23
C VAL A 44 -5.53 9.73 -5.84
N LEU A 45 -5.17 8.79 -4.97
CA LEU A 45 -4.72 9.13 -3.61
C LEU A 45 -3.39 9.90 -3.58
N LEU A 46 -2.50 9.69 -4.57
CA LEU A 46 -1.23 10.41 -4.68
C LEU A 46 -1.36 11.81 -5.30
N SER A 47 -2.36 12.05 -6.16
CA SER A 47 -2.52 13.32 -6.88
C SER A 47 -3.62 14.21 -6.32
N SER A 48 -4.81 13.65 -6.11
CA SER A 48 -6.01 14.39 -5.71
C SER A 48 -6.88 13.49 -4.83
N PRO A 49 -6.44 13.22 -3.59
CA PRO A 49 -7.19 12.35 -2.69
C PRO A 49 -8.58 12.94 -2.42
N PRO A 50 -9.63 12.10 -2.23
CA PRO A 50 -10.96 12.58 -1.89
C PRO A 50 -10.92 13.44 -0.62
N LYS A 51 -11.69 14.52 -0.58
CA LYS A 51 -11.71 15.43 0.58
C LYS A 51 -12.45 14.84 1.79
N SER A 52 -13.37 13.91 1.54
CA SER A 52 -14.18 13.28 2.58
C SER A 52 -13.41 12.18 3.29
N PHE A 53 -13.33 12.27 4.61
CA PHE A 53 -12.77 11.22 5.45
C PHE A 53 -13.49 9.87 5.24
N GLU A 54 -14.81 9.89 5.06
CA GLU A 54 -15.59 8.67 4.86
C GLU A 54 -15.23 7.97 3.54
N SER A 55 -15.05 8.74 2.47
CA SER A 55 -14.61 8.23 1.17
C SER A 55 -13.20 7.63 1.26
N ILE A 56 -12.26 8.33 1.91
CA ILE A 56 -10.90 7.82 2.14
C ILE A 56 -10.95 6.53 2.98
N LYS A 57 -11.73 6.52 4.06
CA LYS A 57 -11.90 5.34 4.92
C LYS A 57 -12.40 4.14 4.13
N LYS A 58 -13.44 4.31 3.30
CA LYS A 58 -14.00 3.25 2.46
C LYS A 58 -12.99 2.69 1.47
N ILE A 59 -12.14 3.55 0.90
CA ILE A 59 -11.05 3.14 0.02
C ILE A 59 -10.03 2.27 0.80
N PHE A 60 -9.59 2.70 1.98
CA PHE A 60 -8.66 1.91 2.79
C PHE A 60 -9.27 0.61 3.33
N GLU A 61 -10.57 0.58 3.64
CA GLU A 61 -11.29 -0.67 3.97
C GLU A 61 -11.27 -1.63 2.78
N THR A 62 -11.48 -1.12 1.56
CA THR A 62 -11.45 -1.94 0.35
C THR A 62 -10.04 -2.46 0.06
N LEU A 63 -9.01 -1.61 0.19
CA LEU A 63 -7.61 -2.04 0.07
C LEU A 63 -7.25 -3.09 1.13
N ALA A 64 -7.68 -2.89 2.38
CA ALA A 64 -7.48 -3.87 3.46
C ALA A 64 -8.10 -5.24 3.10
N GLU A 65 -9.30 -5.26 2.53
CA GLU A 65 -9.95 -6.49 2.06
C GLU A 65 -9.20 -7.14 0.89
N VAL A 66 -8.70 -6.36 -0.06
CA VAL A 66 -7.89 -6.86 -1.18
C VAL A 66 -6.58 -7.49 -0.69
N ILE A 67 -5.94 -6.94 0.33
CA ILE A 67 -4.65 -7.41 0.87
C ILE A 67 -4.77 -8.78 1.55
N GLN A 68 -5.94 -9.11 2.10
CA GLN A 68 -6.16 -10.33 2.88
C GLN A 68 -5.65 -11.60 2.15
N PRO A 69 -5.08 -12.58 2.88
CA PRO A 69 -4.76 -13.87 2.30
C PRO A 69 -5.97 -14.52 1.60
N GLY A 70 -5.70 -15.22 0.49
CA GLY A 70 -6.74 -15.89 -0.32
C GLY A 70 -7.33 -15.03 -1.44
N LYS A 71 -6.97 -13.74 -1.54
CA LYS A 71 -7.25 -12.90 -2.72
C LYS A 71 -6.21 -13.14 -3.84
N PRO A 72 -6.51 -12.75 -5.09
CA PRO A 72 -5.58 -12.91 -6.21
C PRO A 72 -4.21 -12.30 -5.92
N THR A 73 -3.15 -13.02 -6.31
CA THR A 73 -1.77 -12.68 -5.96
C THR A 73 -1.35 -11.28 -6.38
N ASP A 74 -1.59 -10.89 -7.64
CA ASP A 74 -1.14 -9.59 -8.12
C ASP A 74 -1.95 -8.44 -7.50
N SER A 75 -3.27 -8.60 -7.36
CA SER A 75 -4.13 -7.63 -6.67
C SER A 75 -3.64 -7.34 -5.25
N ARG A 76 -3.27 -8.38 -4.50
CA ARG A 76 -2.69 -8.25 -3.16
C ARG A 76 -1.39 -7.47 -3.18
N ARG A 77 -0.47 -7.87 -4.06
CA ARG A 77 0.84 -7.23 -4.19
C ARG A 77 0.70 -5.75 -4.58
N LEU A 78 -0.17 -5.43 -5.55
CA LEU A 78 -0.46 -4.06 -5.98
C LEU A 78 -1.06 -3.22 -4.86
N ALA A 79 -2.02 -3.75 -4.10
CA ALA A 79 -2.61 -3.03 -2.97
C ALA A 79 -1.57 -2.75 -1.88
N LEU A 80 -0.66 -3.69 -1.61
CA LEU A 80 0.46 -3.50 -0.69
C LEU A 80 1.43 -2.41 -1.19
N VAL A 81 1.76 -2.41 -2.48
CA VAL A 81 2.59 -1.36 -3.11
C VAL A 81 1.93 0.01 -2.97
N VAL A 82 0.63 0.13 -3.26
CA VAL A 82 -0.13 1.38 -3.09
C VAL A 82 -0.06 1.87 -1.63
N VAL A 83 -0.35 1.01 -0.66
CA VAL A 83 -0.31 1.39 0.76
C VAL A 83 1.10 1.75 1.21
N ARG A 84 2.13 1.01 0.77
CA ARG A 84 3.55 1.31 1.06
C ARG A 84 3.92 2.70 0.57
N THR A 85 3.63 3.00 -0.70
CA THR A 85 3.95 4.29 -1.32
C THR A 85 3.20 5.44 -0.67
N LEU A 86 1.91 5.28 -0.36
CA LEU A 86 1.14 6.31 0.35
C LEU A 86 1.66 6.55 1.77
N SER A 87 2.06 5.50 2.47
CA SER A 87 2.62 5.63 3.82
C SER A 87 3.90 6.47 3.83
N ARG A 88 4.74 6.32 2.79
CA ARG A 88 5.97 7.10 2.61
C ARG A 88 5.71 8.54 2.15
N THR A 89 4.80 8.73 1.20
CA THR A 89 4.59 10.02 0.52
C THR A 89 3.58 10.94 1.20
N ASN A 90 2.58 10.37 1.88
CA ASN A 90 1.51 11.11 2.54
C ASN A 90 1.01 10.35 3.79
N MET A 91 1.89 10.23 4.79
CA MET A 91 1.58 9.53 6.04
C MET A 91 0.35 10.11 6.75
N ASP A 92 0.09 11.42 6.65
CA ASP A 92 -1.08 12.05 7.28
C ASP A 92 -2.41 11.51 6.74
N LEU A 93 -2.45 11.15 5.45
CA LEU A 93 -3.61 10.50 4.83
C LEU A 93 -3.80 9.06 5.33
N VAL A 94 -2.71 8.32 5.57
CA VAL A 94 -2.74 6.91 5.97
C VAL A 94 -2.94 6.73 7.47
N ARG A 95 -2.37 7.62 8.29
CA ARG A 95 -2.28 7.49 9.75
C ARG A 95 -3.61 7.22 10.46
N PRO A 96 -4.74 7.85 10.09
CA PRO A 96 -6.04 7.56 10.69
C PRO A 96 -6.56 6.14 10.42
N HIS A 97 -6.02 5.46 9.41
CA HIS A 97 -6.49 4.17 8.90
C HIS A 97 -5.55 3.01 9.24
N VAL A 98 -4.48 3.24 10.02
CA VAL A 98 -3.53 2.20 10.43
C VAL A 98 -4.23 0.98 11.05
N SER A 99 -5.29 1.17 11.83
CA SER A 99 -6.04 0.07 12.44
C SER A 99 -6.74 -0.84 11.44
N LEU A 100 -7.11 -0.32 10.26
CA LEU A 100 -7.71 -1.10 9.18
C LEU A 100 -6.66 -1.93 8.43
N LEU A 101 -5.45 -1.38 8.29
CA LEU A 101 -4.40 -1.92 7.43
C LEU A 101 -3.44 -2.88 8.16
N ALA A 102 -3.17 -2.64 9.44
CA ALA A 102 -2.12 -3.35 10.17
C ALA A 102 -2.32 -4.87 10.19
N ALA A 103 -3.54 -5.34 10.46
CA ALA A 103 -3.83 -6.77 10.52
C ALA A 103 -3.76 -7.48 9.14
N PRO A 104 -4.42 -6.99 8.07
CA PRO A 104 -4.28 -7.58 6.73
C PRO A 104 -2.84 -7.61 6.22
N ILE A 105 -2.08 -6.53 6.42
CA ILE A 105 -0.68 -6.47 6.01
C ILE A 105 0.14 -7.47 6.80
N PHE A 106 -0.03 -7.51 8.14
CA PHE A 106 0.66 -8.46 8.99
C PHE A 106 0.34 -9.92 8.64
N ALA A 107 -0.90 -10.24 8.26
CA ALA A 107 -1.26 -11.57 7.80
C ALA A 107 -0.48 -11.99 6.53
N SER A 108 0.02 -11.02 5.76
CA SER A 108 0.76 -11.22 4.51
C SER A 108 2.29 -11.23 4.67
N VAL A 109 2.85 -10.85 5.83
CA VAL A 109 4.34 -10.83 6.02
C VAL A 109 4.97 -12.24 6.05
N ARG A 110 4.14 -13.28 6.12
CA ARG A 110 4.56 -14.69 6.06
C ARG A 110 3.99 -15.42 4.85
N ASP A 111 3.57 -14.68 3.83
CA ASP A 111 2.98 -15.26 2.62
C ASP A 111 3.96 -16.23 1.93
N PRO A 112 3.49 -17.39 1.43
CA PRO A 112 4.34 -18.30 0.66
C PRO A 112 4.75 -17.72 -0.71
N VAL A 113 3.97 -16.79 -1.26
CA VAL A 113 4.27 -16.14 -2.54
C VAL A 113 5.22 -14.97 -2.29
N ILE A 114 6.48 -15.16 -2.67
CA ILE A 114 7.60 -14.25 -2.36
C ILE A 114 7.30 -12.79 -2.73
N PRO A 115 6.76 -12.45 -3.93
CA PRO A 115 6.43 -11.06 -4.25
C PRO A 115 5.45 -10.40 -3.28
N VAL A 116 4.42 -11.13 -2.83
CA VAL A 116 3.44 -10.62 -1.86
C VAL A 116 4.07 -10.45 -0.49
N LYS A 117 4.87 -11.44 -0.06
CA LYS A 117 5.59 -11.39 1.21
C LYS A 117 6.47 -10.14 1.28
N LEU A 118 7.33 -9.92 0.29
CA LEU A 118 8.26 -8.80 0.29
C LEU A 118 7.51 -7.45 0.27
N ALA A 119 6.45 -7.34 -0.53
CA ALA A 119 5.59 -6.16 -0.53
C ALA A 119 4.94 -5.93 0.84
N ALA A 120 4.50 -6.99 1.53
CA ALA A 120 3.89 -6.89 2.85
C ALA A 120 4.90 -6.51 3.94
N GLU A 121 6.09 -7.10 3.93
CA GLU A 121 7.15 -6.74 4.88
C GLU A 121 7.51 -5.26 4.77
N ALA A 122 7.68 -4.77 3.54
CA ALA A 122 8.01 -3.37 3.29
C ALA A 122 6.84 -2.43 3.62
N ALA A 123 5.61 -2.77 3.22
CA ALA A 123 4.41 -2.00 3.59
C ALA A 123 4.21 -1.93 5.10
N PHE A 124 4.53 -2.99 5.85
CA PHE A 124 4.43 -3.01 7.30
C PHE A 124 5.45 -2.07 7.97
N VAL A 125 6.68 -2.03 7.46
CA VAL A 125 7.73 -1.11 7.93
C VAL A 125 7.33 0.34 7.67
N GLU A 126 6.80 0.65 6.48
CA GLU A 126 6.35 2.00 6.13
C GLU A 126 5.08 2.42 6.88
N LEU A 127 4.10 1.53 7.06
CA LEU A 127 2.85 1.83 7.79
C LEU A 127 3.12 2.33 9.21
N PHE A 128 4.12 1.76 9.87
CA PHE A 128 4.54 2.14 11.21
C PHE A 128 5.68 3.18 11.22
N ASN A 129 6.11 3.65 10.05
CA ASN A 129 7.25 4.56 9.88
C ASN A 129 8.45 4.15 10.74
N VAL A 130 8.84 2.87 10.69
CA VAL A 130 9.87 2.33 11.59
C VAL A 130 11.24 2.98 11.35
N VAL A 131 11.51 3.44 10.12
CA VAL A 131 12.79 4.07 9.77
C VAL A 131 12.98 5.38 10.52
N ASP A 132 11.96 6.22 10.62
CA ASP A 132 12.08 7.56 11.22
C ASP A 132 11.56 7.61 12.66
N GLU A 133 10.52 6.84 12.98
CA GLU A 133 9.83 6.88 14.28
C GLU A 133 10.10 5.65 15.15
N ASP A 134 10.91 4.71 14.67
CA ASP A 134 11.30 3.51 15.40
C ASP A 134 10.06 2.73 15.90
N SER A 135 9.98 2.47 17.20
CA SER A 135 8.88 1.74 17.83
C SER A 135 7.65 2.60 18.16
N LYS A 136 7.74 3.94 18.14
CA LYS A 136 6.73 4.83 18.73
C LYS A 136 5.32 4.64 18.13
N VAL A 137 5.23 4.53 16.81
CA VAL A 137 3.94 4.39 16.12
C VAL A 137 3.30 3.04 16.43
N PHE A 138 4.13 1.99 16.42
CA PHE A 138 3.69 0.65 16.71
C PHE A 138 3.25 0.51 18.17
N ASP A 139 4.01 1.05 19.11
CA ASP A 139 3.65 1.03 20.53
C ASP A 139 2.33 1.77 20.78
N LYS A 140 2.13 2.93 20.13
CA LYS A 140 0.84 3.65 20.18
C LYS A 140 -0.30 2.81 19.61
N PHE A 141 -0.08 2.11 18.50
CA PHE A 141 -1.07 1.20 17.93
C PHE A 141 -1.39 0.05 18.88
N MET A 142 -0.39 -0.60 19.46
CA MET A 142 -0.55 -1.75 20.37
C MET A 142 -1.20 -1.39 21.70
N ALA A 143 -1.04 -0.13 22.16
CA ALA A 143 -1.74 0.42 23.31
C ALA A 143 -3.18 0.87 23.00
N GLY A 144 -3.50 1.09 21.72
CA GLY A 144 -4.81 1.48 21.23
C GLY A 144 -5.50 0.33 20.46
N PRO A 145 -5.83 0.49 19.17
CA PRO A 145 -6.58 -0.51 18.40
C PRO A 145 -5.93 -1.91 18.33
N GLY A 146 -4.59 -1.98 18.42
CA GLY A 146 -3.86 -3.24 18.47
C GLY A 146 -4.06 -4.02 19.77
N ALA A 147 -4.62 -3.38 20.81
CA ALA A 147 -4.92 -4.03 22.07
C ALA A 147 -6.01 -5.10 21.92
N ASP A 148 -6.95 -4.89 20.99
CA ASP A 148 -8.13 -5.71 20.72
C ASP A 148 -7.87 -6.85 19.73
N LEU A 149 -6.64 -6.96 19.20
CA LEU A 149 -6.25 -8.06 18.34
C LEU A 149 -6.37 -9.41 19.07
N PRO A 150 -6.71 -10.50 18.35
CA PRO A 150 -6.67 -11.84 18.92
C PRO A 150 -5.33 -12.13 19.59
N ALA A 151 -5.33 -12.74 20.78
CA ALA A 151 -4.14 -12.86 21.63
C ALA A 151 -2.91 -13.45 20.90
N ASN A 152 -3.13 -14.46 20.06
CA ASN A 152 -2.06 -15.09 19.27
C ASN A 152 -1.50 -14.14 18.20
N THR A 153 -2.38 -13.40 17.52
CA THR A 153 -2.00 -12.39 16.51
C THR A 153 -1.25 -11.25 17.16
N LYS A 154 -1.76 -10.72 18.28
CA LYS A 154 -1.14 -9.64 19.05
C LYS A 154 0.29 -9.99 19.47
N ARG A 155 0.49 -11.18 20.05
CA ARG A 155 1.81 -11.67 20.45
C ARG A 155 2.74 -11.83 19.23
N SER A 156 2.25 -12.51 18.20
CA SER A 156 3.05 -12.77 17.00
C SER A 156 3.47 -11.49 16.28
N MET A 157 2.59 -10.48 16.25
CA MET A 157 2.85 -9.18 15.66
C MET A 157 3.88 -8.39 16.47
N ALA A 158 3.78 -8.38 17.80
CA ALA A 158 4.77 -7.76 18.67
C ALA A 158 6.16 -8.40 18.54
N ASP A 159 6.22 -9.75 18.52
CA ASP A 159 7.47 -10.49 18.35
C ASP A 159 8.08 -10.24 16.96
N TYR A 160 7.26 -10.24 15.92
CA TYR A 160 7.68 -9.94 14.56
C TYR A 160 8.21 -8.50 14.44
N PHE A 161 7.50 -7.52 15.01
CA PHE A 161 7.92 -6.13 14.98
C PHE A 161 9.30 -5.97 15.61
N LYS A 162 9.48 -6.48 16.83
CA LYS A 162 10.73 -6.38 17.60
C LYS A 162 11.92 -7.04 16.89
N ARG A 163 11.72 -8.18 16.22
CA ARG A 163 12.82 -8.97 15.64
C ARG A 163 13.09 -8.69 14.17
N VAL A 164 12.04 -8.40 13.41
CA VAL A 164 12.08 -8.31 11.95
C VAL A 164 11.88 -6.88 11.51
N ALA A 165 10.76 -6.23 11.87
CA ALA A 165 10.48 -4.87 11.40
C ALA A 165 11.55 -3.87 11.86
N MET A 166 11.99 -3.94 13.12
CA MET A 166 13.07 -3.11 13.64
C MET A 166 14.40 -3.33 12.91
N ARG A 167 14.72 -4.58 12.57
CA ARG A 167 15.94 -4.91 11.81
C ARG A 167 15.86 -4.40 10.38
N LEU A 168 14.71 -4.57 9.73
CA LEU A 168 14.48 -4.05 8.37
C LEU A 168 14.54 -2.51 8.36
N GLY A 169 13.95 -1.85 9.36
CA GLY A 169 14.03 -0.40 9.53
C GLY A 169 15.46 0.09 9.74
N ALA A 170 16.26 -0.59 10.56
CA ALA A 170 17.68 -0.28 10.73
C ALA A 170 18.47 -0.45 9.43
N GLN A 171 18.26 -1.56 8.70
CA GLN A 171 18.89 -1.78 7.39
C GLN A 171 18.50 -0.70 6.37
N ALA A 172 17.25 -0.24 6.38
CA ALA A 172 16.81 0.84 5.51
C ALA A 172 17.47 2.17 5.91
N ARG A 173 17.58 2.48 7.21
CA ARG A 173 18.27 3.67 7.69
C ARG A 173 19.75 3.68 7.29
N GLU A 174 20.46 2.58 7.54
CA GLU A 174 21.88 2.42 7.18
C GLU A 174 22.10 2.59 5.66
N ARG A 175 21.20 2.05 4.83
CA ARG A 175 21.25 2.24 3.37
C ARG A 175 21.00 3.69 2.97
N ARG A 176 19.99 4.35 3.54
CA ARG A 176 19.68 5.76 3.26
C ARG A 176 20.85 6.69 3.61
N GLU A 177 21.54 6.42 4.72
CA GLU A 177 22.75 7.13 5.14
C GLU A 177 23.93 6.86 4.19
N ALA A 178 24.15 5.61 3.78
CA ALA A 178 25.20 5.23 2.83
C ALA A 178 25.01 5.86 1.44
N GLU A 179 23.76 6.13 1.04
CA GLU A 179 23.40 6.83 -0.20
C GLU A 179 23.53 8.36 -0.10
N GLY A 180 23.96 8.90 1.05
CA GLY A 180 24.05 10.34 1.28
C GLY A 180 22.71 11.06 1.15
N GLY A 181 21.60 10.33 1.34
CA GLY A 181 20.24 10.84 1.11
C GLY A 181 19.89 11.12 -0.35
N GLN A 182 20.74 10.75 -1.32
CA GLN A 182 20.52 11.01 -2.76
C GLN A 182 20.00 9.81 -3.55
N GLY A 183 19.70 8.68 -2.90
CA GLY A 183 18.96 7.59 -3.56
C GLY A 183 19.76 6.85 -4.63
N GLY A 184 20.99 6.41 -4.33
CA GLY A 184 21.89 5.81 -5.34
C GLY A 184 22.07 4.28 -5.27
N LEU A 185 21.68 3.60 -4.19
CA LEU A 185 22.09 2.20 -3.90
C LEU A 185 20.94 1.22 -3.63
N GLY A 186 19.69 1.61 -3.89
CA GLY A 186 18.58 0.65 -4.06
C GLY A 186 17.30 0.93 -3.28
N LEU A 187 17.30 1.74 -2.20
CA LEU A 187 16.03 2.14 -1.57
C LEU A 187 15.22 3.03 -2.49
N SER A 188 15.87 4.05 -3.04
CA SER A 188 15.29 4.89 -4.08
C SER A 188 14.86 4.10 -5.30
N ASN A 189 15.52 2.99 -5.65
CA ASN A 189 15.14 2.20 -6.82
C ASN A 189 13.85 1.45 -6.55
N ASP A 190 13.73 0.76 -5.43
CA ASP A 190 12.49 0.05 -5.06
C ASP A 190 11.33 1.04 -4.88
N GLU A 191 11.57 2.20 -4.27
CA GLU A 191 10.56 3.25 -4.08
C GLU A 191 10.15 3.90 -5.40
N GLN A 192 11.10 4.17 -6.30
CA GLN A 192 10.83 4.67 -7.65
C GLN A 192 10.13 3.62 -8.51
N GLU A 193 10.44 2.34 -8.34
CA GLU A 193 9.77 1.25 -9.05
C GLU A 193 8.31 1.12 -8.62
N ASP A 194 8.00 1.23 -7.31
CA ASP A 194 6.62 1.30 -6.85
C ASP A 194 5.86 2.45 -7.50
N GLU A 195 6.46 3.66 -7.49
CA GLU A 195 5.81 4.84 -8.05
C GLU A 195 5.63 4.68 -9.55
N LYS A 196 6.65 4.21 -10.28
CA LYS A 196 6.55 3.91 -11.71
C LYS A 196 5.46 2.89 -11.99
N GLU A 197 5.31 1.87 -11.16
CA GLU A 197 4.25 0.90 -11.30
C GLU A 197 2.88 1.53 -11.07
N ILE A 198 2.70 2.31 -10.01
CA ILE A 198 1.45 3.03 -9.73
C ILE A 198 1.10 3.96 -10.88
N TRP A 199 2.09 4.68 -11.45
CA TRP A 199 1.89 5.62 -12.55
C TRP A 199 1.75 4.96 -13.93
N SER A 200 2.08 3.67 -14.05
CA SER A 200 1.97 2.94 -15.32
C SER A 200 0.54 2.97 -15.87
N VAL A 201 0.40 3.13 -17.18
CA VAL A 201 -0.91 3.14 -17.86
C VAL A 201 -1.14 1.75 -18.42
N GLY A 202 -2.11 1.01 -17.87
CA GLY A 202 -2.62 -0.26 -18.39
C GLY A 202 -1.53 -1.30 -18.67
N LYS A 203 -1.39 -2.32 -17.81
CA LYS A 203 -0.66 -3.53 -18.19
C LYS A 203 -1.45 -4.27 -19.27
N LEU A 204 -1.24 -3.90 -20.53
CA LEU A 204 -1.64 -4.70 -21.68
C LEU A 204 -0.57 -5.79 -21.83
N GLU A 205 -0.76 -6.92 -21.17
CA GLU A 205 -0.19 -8.14 -21.72
C GLU A 205 -0.99 -8.47 -22.98
N VAL A 206 -0.46 -8.07 -24.13
CA VAL A 206 -0.91 -8.61 -25.41
C VAL A 206 -0.52 -10.08 -25.38
N ALA A 207 -1.49 -10.95 -25.08
CA ALA A 207 -1.36 -12.37 -25.28
C ALA A 207 -1.18 -12.63 -26.78
N GLY A 208 0.08 -12.66 -27.22
CA GLY A 208 0.42 -12.98 -28.60
C GLY A 208 1.71 -12.34 -29.04
N GLU A 209 2.83 -12.98 -28.70
CA GLU A 209 4.03 -13.05 -29.54
C GLU A 209 4.86 -14.27 -29.12
N SER A 210 4.30 -15.46 -29.41
CA SER A 210 5.11 -16.64 -29.66
C SER A 210 5.80 -16.43 -31.01
N PHE A 211 7.01 -15.87 -31.01
CA PHE A 211 7.88 -16.00 -32.18
C PHE A 211 8.52 -17.38 -32.13
N ALA A 212 8.28 -18.14 -33.20
CA ALA A 212 8.94 -19.40 -33.53
C ALA A 212 10.45 -19.20 -33.73
#